data_AF-A1ZL53-F1
#
_entry.id   AF-A1ZL53-F1
#
_cell.length_a   1.000
_cell.length_b   1.000
_cell.length_c   1.000
_cell.angle_alpha   90.00
_cell.angle_beta   90.00
_cell.angle_gamma   90.00
#
_symmetry.space_group_name_H-M   'P 1'
#
loop_
_entity.id
_entity.type
_entity.pdbx_description
1 polymer ?
#
loop_
_entity_poly.entity_id
_entity_poly.type
_entity_poly.pdbx_seq_one_letter_code
_entity_poly.pdbx_strand_id
1 'polypeptide(L)'
;MNKSLLLLILSVSLLASKAFAQNAFYDALYLAQNEKNIALLNQYKNVVYFTPQELQQVNLVTNFIKKPFSLYQHKLNVAVLKVVMKKLATSSKAERPQTVDGSLPVIGSLIPSSFKKFSNFSGTKNADFYQGISKYIAAEFKKGVTLSFFNAFEKSLSKIGELQILFPTTYQALKNRDPFRFPALGTQWKEVFHQDLQNIVKNFVQYVETPHSEAASKALFLTSDFAFKLQKNPQYQHLKLGDDIASKLINKFHPVDLMNYLDMKYFQNPDGNHQKVGTLLHKLNVLQTNLRDTTGNTWINFEQFNRLGAAQMGIFVGLLYQTSPQVFADMKAKVSVNNEAHPTKCKRYLLNNILPVYEELIQIQEFEKSKGKSLYDQEYGNYMQHFANLLQTADRKLMTHSVLNPAAPDGKGLTANGVAGSESILQKTLDVYKSIHQKEYNNLIPNLSKILLQMLNQSEQNTSYAKMLSKLDRYGSFMIGVVNAKDVNQMRDLIGRVIATSSSYLKKRTALRTMSVTCPCGLLCQWRIVRKNRYLGTQYRAYHPIRVRVHHWVYLKP
;
A
#
# COMPACT_ATOMS: atom_id res chain seq x y z
N MET A 1 46.52 -4.49 -25.63
CA MET A 1 45.82 -4.74 -24.36
C MET A 1 44.32 -4.75 -24.61
N ASN A 2 43.64 -5.88 -24.37
CA ASN A 2 42.27 -6.12 -24.83
C ASN A 2 41.24 -5.26 -24.08
N LYS A 3 40.44 -4.48 -24.82
CA LYS A 3 39.32 -3.66 -24.31
C LYS A 3 38.33 -4.47 -23.46
N SER A 4 38.17 -5.76 -23.75
CA SER A 4 37.31 -6.67 -22.98
C SER A 4 37.83 -6.95 -21.57
N LEU A 5 39.16 -6.97 -21.36
CA LEU A 5 39.74 -7.15 -20.03
C LEU A 5 39.54 -5.87 -19.17
N LEU A 6 39.63 -4.70 -19.81
CA LEU A 6 39.40 -3.41 -19.13
C LEU A 6 37.93 -3.26 -18.70
N LEU A 7 36.99 -3.69 -19.56
CA LEU A 7 35.55 -3.70 -19.24
C LEU A 7 35.20 -4.70 -18.12
N LEU A 8 35.89 -5.84 -18.07
CA LEU A 8 35.68 -6.85 -17.02
C LEU A 8 36.30 -6.41 -15.68
N ILE A 9 37.44 -5.72 -15.70
CA ILE A 9 38.04 -5.11 -14.51
C ILE A 9 37.18 -3.93 -14.02
N LEU A 10 36.65 -3.10 -14.92
CA LEU A 10 35.71 -2.02 -14.55
C LEU A 10 34.40 -2.59 -13.98
N SER A 11 33.82 -3.62 -14.57
CA SER A 11 32.56 -4.21 -14.07
C SER A 11 32.76 -4.95 -12.74
N VAL A 12 33.89 -5.66 -12.56
CA VAL A 12 34.23 -6.31 -11.29
C VAL A 12 34.56 -5.26 -10.21
N SER A 13 35.20 -4.15 -10.55
CA SER A 13 35.46 -3.05 -9.59
C SER A 13 34.18 -2.31 -9.17
N LEU A 14 33.22 -2.11 -10.09
CA LEU A 14 31.90 -1.53 -9.81
C LEU A 14 30.98 -2.46 -9.01
N LEU A 15 31.16 -3.78 -9.15
CA LEU A 15 30.43 -4.77 -8.35
C LEU A 15 31.09 -4.99 -6.97
N ALA A 16 32.42 -4.93 -6.87
CA ALA A 16 33.14 -5.04 -5.60
C ALA A 16 32.93 -3.82 -4.68
N SER A 17 32.68 -2.62 -5.24
CA SER A 17 32.34 -1.43 -4.43
C SER A 17 30.95 -1.49 -3.78
N LYS A 18 30.11 -2.48 -4.12
CA LYS A 18 28.85 -2.77 -3.39
C LYS A 18 29.06 -3.71 -2.19
N ALA A 19 30.28 -4.23 -1.99
CA ALA A 19 30.57 -5.13 -0.88
C ALA A 19 30.66 -4.34 0.43
N PHE A 20 29.63 -4.55 1.26
CA PHE A 20 29.44 -4.02 2.61
C PHE A 20 29.20 -2.52 2.69
N ALA A 21 27.93 -2.14 2.52
CA ALA A 21 27.42 -0.94 3.17
C ALA A 21 27.88 -0.96 4.64
N GLN A 22 28.49 0.14 5.05
CA GLN A 22 29.01 0.31 6.40
C GLN A 22 27.92 -0.01 7.41
N ASN A 23 28.16 -0.98 8.30
CA ASN A 23 27.21 -1.38 9.33
C ASN A 23 27.69 -0.80 10.66
N ALA A 24 27.12 0.34 11.04
CA ALA A 24 27.56 1.11 12.20
C ALA A 24 27.51 0.30 13.50
N PHE A 25 26.60 -0.66 13.65
CA PHE A 25 26.54 -1.49 14.84
C PHE A 25 27.81 -2.34 14.99
N TYR A 26 28.16 -3.14 13.97
CA TYR A 26 29.35 -3.98 14.02
C TYR A 26 30.64 -3.16 13.99
N ASP A 27 30.65 -2.03 13.29
CA ASP A 27 31.77 -1.11 13.27
C ASP A 27 31.99 -0.47 14.65
N ALA A 28 30.92 -0.09 15.36
CA ALA A 28 31.03 0.45 16.71
C ALA A 28 31.58 -0.58 17.70
N LEU A 29 31.12 -1.84 17.61
CA LEU A 29 31.68 -2.94 18.40
C LEU A 29 33.16 -3.14 18.09
N TYR A 30 33.52 -3.19 16.79
CA TYR A 30 34.89 -3.40 16.36
C TYR A 30 35.83 -2.26 16.82
N LEU A 31 35.42 -1.01 16.65
CA LEU A 31 36.21 0.17 17.02
C LEU A 31 36.42 0.24 18.53
N ALA A 32 35.39 -0.02 19.33
CA ALA A 32 35.51 -0.02 20.78
C ALA A 32 36.40 -1.15 21.29
N GLN A 33 36.29 -2.36 20.73
CA GLN A 33 37.15 -3.49 21.09
C GLN A 33 38.62 -3.25 20.75
N ASN A 34 38.89 -2.46 19.70
CA ASN A 34 40.24 -2.20 19.21
C ASN A 34 40.78 -0.82 19.59
N GLU A 35 40.12 -0.05 20.46
CA GLU A 35 40.50 1.33 20.77
C GLU A 35 41.96 1.45 21.24
N LYS A 36 42.38 0.55 22.15
CA LYS A 36 43.78 0.49 22.62
C LYS A 36 44.76 0.19 21.48
N ASN A 37 44.42 -0.77 20.62
CA ASN A 37 45.26 -1.13 19.47
C ASN A 37 45.34 0.03 18.46
N ILE A 38 44.25 0.78 18.26
CA ILE A 38 44.22 1.97 17.41
C ILE A 38 45.12 3.08 17.99
N ALA A 39 45.11 3.26 19.31
CA ALA A 39 46.01 4.20 19.96
C ALA A 39 47.49 3.80 19.76
N LEU A 40 47.79 2.50 19.87
CA LEU A 40 49.12 1.95 19.63
C LEU A 40 49.58 2.08 18.17
N LEU A 41 48.68 2.02 17.18
CA LEU A 41 49.07 2.18 15.77
C LEU A 41 49.79 3.50 15.50
N ASN A 42 49.49 4.57 16.25
CA ASN A 42 50.20 5.83 16.13
C ASN A 42 51.66 5.73 16.59
N GLN A 43 51.96 4.84 17.54
CA GLN A 43 53.31 4.59 18.05
C GLN A 43 54.12 3.71 17.09
N TYR A 44 53.47 2.79 16.38
CA TYR A 44 54.11 1.84 15.46
C TYR A 44 54.22 2.32 14.00
N LYS A 45 53.91 3.60 13.71
CA LYS A 45 54.00 4.18 12.35
C LYS A 45 55.40 4.04 11.72
N ASN A 46 56.44 3.98 12.55
CA ASN A 46 57.83 3.87 12.10
C ASN A 46 58.30 2.40 11.97
N VAL A 47 57.51 1.44 12.45
CA VAL A 47 57.90 0.02 12.55
C VAL A 47 57.19 -0.83 11.49
N VAL A 48 55.95 -0.49 11.14
CA VAL A 48 55.15 -1.20 10.14
C VAL A 48 54.90 -0.29 8.94
N TYR A 49 55.23 -0.76 7.74
CA TYR A 49 54.96 -0.01 6.51
C TYR A 49 53.45 0.02 6.22
N PHE A 50 52.87 1.21 6.37
CA PHE A 50 51.48 1.50 6.01
C PHE A 50 51.42 2.32 4.73
N THR A 51 50.44 2.04 3.89
CA THR A 51 50.19 2.89 2.72
C THR A 51 49.69 4.27 3.17
N PRO A 52 49.84 5.33 2.35
CA PRO A 52 49.31 6.66 2.69
C PRO A 52 47.80 6.64 3.01
N GLN A 53 47.03 5.82 2.28
CA GLN A 53 45.60 5.62 2.51
C GLN A 53 45.32 4.95 3.87
N GLU A 54 46.13 3.96 4.27
CA GLU A 54 46.02 3.30 5.56
C GLU A 54 46.31 4.28 6.71
N LEU A 55 47.39 5.06 6.62
CA LEU A 55 47.73 6.08 7.61
C LEU A 55 46.65 7.15 7.74
N GLN A 56 46.10 7.58 6.61
CA GLN A 56 44.98 8.52 6.58
C GLN A 56 43.77 7.96 7.31
N GLN A 57 43.41 6.69 7.08
CA GLN A 57 42.30 6.04 7.78
C GLN A 57 42.58 5.86 9.27
N VAL A 58 43.81 5.51 9.68
CA VAL A 58 44.19 5.42 11.10
C VAL A 58 44.05 6.76 11.80
N ASN A 59 44.53 7.84 11.19
CA ASN A 59 44.39 9.19 11.73
C ASN A 59 42.91 9.59 11.81
N LEU A 60 42.13 9.27 10.77
CA LEU A 60 40.70 9.55 10.73
C LEU A 60 39.95 8.81 11.83
N VAL A 61 40.19 7.50 11.99
CA VAL A 61 39.59 6.69 13.06
C VAL A 61 39.97 7.23 14.44
N THR A 62 41.24 7.57 14.65
CA THR A 62 41.72 8.11 15.94
C THR A 62 40.99 9.42 16.28
N ASN A 63 40.84 10.31 15.30
CA ASN A 63 40.11 11.56 15.47
C ASN A 63 38.61 11.33 15.64
N PHE A 64 38.05 10.34 14.94
CA PHE A 64 36.64 9.97 15.00
C PHE A 64 36.26 9.40 16.36
N ILE A 65 37.06 8.52 16.95
CA ILE A 65 36.80 7.98 18.30
C ILE A 65 36.72 9.10 19.33
N LYS A 66 37.59 10.11 19.22
CA LYS A 66 37.60 11.27 20.12
C LYS A 66 36.43 12.23 19.85
N LYS A 67 36.19 12.57 18.58
CA LYS A 67 35.22 13.60 18.17
C LYS A 67 34.24 13.09 17.10
N PRO A 68 33.40 12.09 17.40
CA PRO A 68 32.60 11.40 16.39
C PRO A 68 31.61 12.29 15.62
N PHE A 69 31.34 13.51 16.12
CA PHE A 69 30.42 14.46 15.50
C PHE A 69 31.12 15.60 14.73
N SER A 70 32.44 15.54 14.57
CA SER A 70 33.17 16.42 13.66
C SER A 70 32.87 16.06 12.20
N LEU A 71 32.94 17.02 11.28
CA LEU A 71 32.83 16.75 9.86
C LEU A 71 34.19 16.29 9.33
N TYR A 72 34.22 15.12 8.70
CA TYR A 72 35.43 14.57 8.09
C TYR A 72 35.35 14.65 6.57
N GLN A 73 36.45 15.04 5.94
CA GLN A 73 36.54 15.13 4.47
C GLN A 73 36.46 13.76 3.78
N HIS A 74 36.88 12.70 4.47
CA HIS A 74 36.89 11.35 3.95
C HIS A 74 35.93 10.45 4.75
N LYS A 75 35.33 9.48 4.07
CA LYS A 75 34.50 8.48 4.75
C LYS A 75 35.39 7.50 5.52
N LEU A 76 34.97 7.16 6.73
CA LEU A 76 35.58 6.12 7.54
C LEU A 76 35.47 4.77 6.82
N ASN A 77 36.60 4.10 6.60
CA ASN A 77 36.65 2.77 6.00
C ASN A 77 37.21 1.76 7.01
N VAL A 78 36.30 1.13 7.77
CA VAL A 78 36.66 0.13 8.79
C VAL A 78 37.26 -1.14 8.15
N ALA A 79 37.02 -1.42 6.88
CA ALA A 79 37.66 -2.55 6.19
C ALA A 79 39.17 -2.31 5.99
N VAL A 80 39.56 -1.09 5.62
CA VAL A 80 40.99 -0.70 5.58
C VAL A 80 41.62 -0.82 6.96
N LEU A 81 40.90 -0.40 8.01
CA LEU A 81 41.40 -0.54 9.39
C LEU A 81 41.60 -2.01 9.78
N LYS A 82 40.70 -2.92 9.38
CA LYS A 82 40.86 -4.37 9.61
C LYS A 82 42.12 -4.91 8.93
N VAL A 83 42.44 -4.44 7.72
CA VAL A 83 43.69 -4.80 7.03
C VAL A 83 44.92 -4.28 7.80
N VAL A 84 44.88 -3.02 8.25
CA VAL A 84 45.95 -2.42 9.07
C VAL A 84 46.17 -3.20 10.37
N MET A 85 45.08 -3.57 11.06
CA MET A 85 45.16 -4.37 12.29
C MET A 85 45.70 -5.77 12.03
N LYS A 86 45.33 -6.39 10.90
CA LYS A 86 45.89 -7.68 10.49
C LYS A 86 47.38 -7.55 10.20
N LYS A 87 47.85 -6.48 9.55
CA LYS A 87 49.28 -6.20 9.34
C LYS A 87 50.02 -6.06 10.68
N LEU A 88 49.46 -5.34 11.65
CA LEU A 88 50.03 -5.22 12.99
C LEU A 88 50.13 -6.60 13.67
N ALA A 89 49.05 -7.39 13.67
CA ALA A 89 49.01 -8.71 14.29
C ALA A 89 49.92 -9.75 13.61
N THR A 90 50.16 -9.60 12.30
CA THR A 90 51.06 -10.50 11.53
C THR A 90 52.52 -10.03 11.59
N SER A 91 52.78 -8.74 11.81
CA SER A 91 54.14 -8.22 12.00
C SER A 91 54.80 -8.73 13.29
N SER A 92 54.04 -9.27 14.25
CA SER A 92 54.56 -9.86 15.50
C SER A 92 54.64 -11.39 15.51
N LYS A 93 54.39 -12.08 14.40
CA LYS A 93 54.52 -13.54 14.30
C LYS A 93 55.06 -13.96 12.94
N ALA A 94 56.38 -14.16 12.89
CA ALA A 94 57.02 -14.96 11.87
C ALA A 94 57.29 -16.38 12.43
N GLU A 95 57.18 -17.38 11.55
CA GLU A 95 57.36 -18.85 11.70
C GLU A 95 56.07 -19.66 11.96
N ARG A 96 55.71 -20.72 11.22
CA ARG A 96 56.15 -21.35 9.94
C ARG A 96 55.01 -22.36 9.50
N PRO A 97 55.12 -23.20 8.44
CA PRO A 97 54.15 -23.27 7.34
C PRO A 97 53.30 -24.56 7.23
N GLN A 98 52.52 -24.60 6.14
CA GLN A 98 51.49 -25.53 5.66
C GLN A 98 51.92 -27.00 5.45
N THR A 99 50.93 -27.90 5.48
CA THR A 99 50.90 -29.16 4.70
C THR A 99 49.72 -29.14 3.72
N VAL A 100 49.93 -29.80 2.58
CA VAL A 100 49.16 -29.77 1.31
C VAL A 100 48.40 -31.10 1.12
N ASP A 101 47.43 -31.08 0.20
CA ASP A 101 46.75 -32.16 -0.56
C ASP A 101 45.23 -32.26 -0.26
N GLY A 102 44.29 -32.31 -1.21
CA GLY A 102 44.36 -32.35 -2.67
C GLY A 102 43.05 -32.93 -3.25
N SER A 103 42.42 -32.20 -4.18
CA SER A 103 41.47 -32.61 -5.24
C SER A 103 40.07 -33.24 -4.96
N LEU A 104 39.05 -32.55 -5.50
CA LEU A 104 37.81 -33.07 -6.14
C LEU A 104 38.16 -33.54 -7.58
N PRO A 105 37.39 -34.40 -8.32
CA PRO A 105 36.03 -34.05 -8.81
C PRO A 105 35.08 -35.21 -9.28
N VAL A 106 33.91 -34.79 -9.83
CA VAL A 106 33.12 -35.36 -10.96
C VAL A 106 31.70 -35.93 -10.68
N ILE A 107 30.71 -35.11 -11.05
CA ILE A 107 29.53 -35.29 -11.96
C ILE A 107 29.00 -36.72 -12.26
N GLY A 108 27.66 -36.89 -12.20
CA GLY A 108 26.93 -37.62 -13.26
C GLY A 108 25.56 -38.25 -12.95
N SER A 109 24.47 -37.60 -13.43
CA SER A 109 23.24 -38.21 -14.03
C SER A 109 22.32 -39.09 -13.11
N LEU A 110 21.00 -39.34 -13.28
CA LEU A 110 19.98 -39.33 -14.34
C LEU A 110 18.56 -39.11 -13.73
N ILE A 111 17.59 -38.79 -14.59
CA ILE A 111 16.15 -38.57 -14.34
C ILE A 111 15.35 -39.92 -14.51
N PRO A 112 14.01 -39.94 -14.69
CA PRO A 112 12.84 -40.05 -13.77
C PRO A 112 12.07 -41.40 -13.87
N SER A 113 10.98 -41.56 -13.09
CA SER A 113 9.67 -42.15 -13.50
C SER A 113 8.78 -42.23 -12.22
N SER A 114 7.47 -41.94 -12.16
CA SER A 114 6.39 -42.20 -13.11
C SER A 114 5.15 -41.34 -12.83
N PHE A 115 4.55 -40.87 -13.92
CA PHE A 115 3.13 -40.54 -14.10
C PHE A 115 2.16 -41.66 -13.64
N LYS A 116 0.96 -41.29 -13.17
CA LYS A 116 -0.33 -41.87 -13.63
C LYS A 116 -1.58 -41.12 -13.10
N LYS A 117 -2.34 -40.55 -14.07
CA LYS A 117 -3.81 -40.60 -14.30
C LYS A 117 -4.74 -40.06 -13.18
N PHE A 118 -5.58 -39.02 -13.33
CA PHE A 118 -6.63 -38.66 -14.32
C PHE A 118 -7.74 -39.70 -14.55
N SER A 119 -8.98 -39.18 -14.71
CA SER A 119 -10.28 -39.82 -15.01
C SER A 119 -11.11 -40.17 -13.76
N ASN A 120 -12.43 -39.96 -13.62
CA ASN A 120 -13.55 -39.44 -14.43
C ASN A 120 -14.69 -39.15 -13.42
N PHE A 121 -15.38 -38.01 -13.42
CA PHE A 121 -16.63 -37.71 -14.15
C PHE A 121 -17.61 -38.87 -14.36
N SER A 122 -18.67 -38.94 -13.54
CA SER A 122 -20.07 -39.23 -13.90
C SER A 122 -20.92 -39.02 -12.63
N GLY A 123 -22.18 -38.61 -12.63
CA GLY A 123 -23.14 -38.31 -13.68
C GLY A 123 -24.39 -37.75 -13.00
N THR A 124 -24.98 -36.71 -13.59
CA THR A 124 -26.22 -36.10 -13.11
C THR A 124 -27.42 -36.82 -13.74
N LYS A 125 -28.39 -37.21 -12.90
CA LYS A 125 -29.66 -37.80 -13.31
C LYS A 125 -30.75 -36.73 -13.34
N ASN A 126 -31.33 -36.54 -14.52
CA ASN A 126 -32.74 -36.29 -14.87
C ASN A 126 -33.70 -35.78 -13.77
N ALA A 127 -33.37 -34.63 -13.17
CA ALA A 127 -34.33 -33.69 -12.57
C ALA A 127 -34.36 -32.32 -13.31
N ASP A 128 -33.53 -32.18 -14.36
CA ASP A 128 -33.18 -30.90 -14.99
C ASP A 128 -34.19 -30.34 -16.00
N PHE A 129 -35.16 -31.14 -16.46
CA PHE A 129 -36.07 -30.70 -17.52
C PHE A 129 -37.18 -29.75 -17.03
N TYR A 130 -37.84 -30.08 -15.91
CA TYR A 130 -38.87 -29.23 -15.30
C TYR A 130 -38.29 -28.06 -14.47
N GLN A 131 -37.09 -28.25 -13.91
CA GLN A 131 -36.29 -27.15 -13.38
C GLN A 131 -35.78 -26.24 -14.51
N GLY A 132 -35.56 -26.78 -15.71
CA GLY A 132 -35.08 -26.08 -16.90
C GLY A 132 -36.04 -25.01 -17.42
N ILE A 133 -37.35 -25.27 -17.48
CA ILE A 133 -38.33 -24.29 -17.96
C ILE A 133 -38.58 -23.16 -16.94
N SER A 134 -38.61 -23.47 -15.64
CA SER A 134 -38.72 -22.46 -14.59
C SER A 134 -37.42 -21.67 -14.39
N LYS A 135 -36.25 -22.31 -14.49
CA LYS A 135 -34.94 -21.66 -14.60
C LYS A 135 -34.84 -20.82 -15.88
N TYR A 136 -35.41 -21.25 -17.00
CA TYR A 136 -35.39 -20.53 -18.29
C TYR A 136 -36.27 -19.28 -18.25
N ILE A 137 -37.51 -19.37 -17.76
CA ILE A 137 -38.40 -18.20 -17.59
C ILE A 137 -37.84 -17.24 -16.53
N ALA A 138 -37.31 -17.76 -15.42
CA ALA A 138 -36.59 -16.95 -14.45
C ALA A 138 -35.30 -16.36 -15.06
N ALA A 139 -34.59 -17.08 -15.93
CA ALA A 139 -33.37 -16.62 -16.61
C ALA A 139 -33.67 -15.57 -17.68
N GLU A 140 -34.76 -15.66 -18.42
CA GLU A 140 -35.17 -14.67 -19.43
C GLU A 140 -35.73 -13.39 -18.78
N PHE A 141 -36.55 -13.52 -17.73
CA PHE A 141 -36.97 -12.36 -16.94
C PHE A 141 -35.78 -11.70 -16.23
N LYS A 142 -34.82 -12.52 -15.78
CA LYS A 142 -33.54 -12.07 -15.23
C LYS A 142 -32.66 -11.42 -16.31
N LYS A 143 -32.62 -11.91 -17.55
CA LYS A 143 -31.92 -11.26 -18.66
C LYS A 143 -32.48 -9.86 -18.92
N GLY A 144 -33.80 -9.71 -19.04
CA GLY A 144 -34.41 -8.39 -19.29
C GLY A 144 -34.19 -7.37 -18.17
N VAL A 145 -34.35 -7.78 -16.91
CA VAL A 145 -34.14 -6.93 -15.73
C VAL A 145 -32.66 -6.58 -15.56
N THR A 146 -31.77 -7.55 -15.74
CA THR A 146 -30.32 -7.35 -15.59
C THR A 146 -29.76 -6.52 -16.76
N LEU A 147 -30.25 -6.69 -17.98
CA LEU A 147 -29.89 -5.89 -19.15
C LEU A 147 -30.36 -4.44 -18.99
N SER A 148 -31.58 -4.23 -18.50
CA SER A 148 -32.07 -2.90 -18.15
C SER A 148 -31.23 -2.24 -17.06
N PHE A 149 -30.80 -3.01 -16.06
CA PHE A 149 -29.91 -2.51 -15.01
C PHE A 149 -28.54 -2.13 -15.55
N PHE A 150 -27.89 -3.01 -16.31
CA PHE A 150 -26.57 -2.72 -16.85
C PHE A 150 -26.60 -1.58 -17.86
N ASN A 151 -27.68 -1.43 -18.65
CA ASN A 151 -27.92 -0.25 -19.47
C ASN A 151 -28.03 1.01 -18.61
N ALA A 152 -28.78 0.96 -17.50
CA ALA A 152 -28.91 2.08 -16.57
C ALA A 152 -27.59 2.38 -15.85
N PHE A 153 -26.83 1.36 -15.48
CA PHE A 153 -25.55 1.49 -14.78
C PHE A 153 -24.49 2.07 -15.70
N GLU A 154 -24.36 1.57 -16.91
CA GLU A 154 -23.52 2.13 -17.97
C GLU A 154 -23.90 3.59 -18.26
N LYS A 155 -25.20 3.90 -18.38
CA LYS A 155 -25.69 5.27 -18.58
C LYS A 155 -25.36 6.18 -17.39
N SER A 156 -25.33 5.64 -16.18
CA SER A 156 -24.90 6.39 -15.01
C SER A 156 -23.39 6.60 -14.98
N LEU A 157 -22.59 5.57 -15.24
CA LEU A 157 -21.12 5.69 -15.31
C LEU A 157 -20.68 6.64 -16.42
N SER A 158 -21.25 6.52 -17.61
CA SER A 158 -20.93 7.39 -18.75
C SER A 158 -21.26 8.87 -18.51
N LYS A 159 -22.20 9.17 -17.63
CA LYS A 159 -22.58 10.55 -17.26
C LYS A 159 -21.79 11.13 -16.09
N ILE A 160 -21.13 10.29 -15.31
CA ILE A 160 -20.48 10.69 -14.05
C ILE A 160 -18.99 10.44 -14.20
N GLY A 161 -18.23 11.52 -14.45
CA GLY A 161 -16.78 11.44 -14.65
C GLY A 161 -16.06 10.77 -13.47
N GLU A 162 -16.49 11.02 -12.23
CA GLU A 162 -15.84 10.49 -11.03
C GLU A 162 -15.90 8.96 -10.95
N LEU A 163 -16.98 8.35 -11.44
CA LEU A 163 -17.08 6.90 -11.44
C LEU A 163 -16.23 6.28 -12.55
N GLN A 164 -15.99 6.99 -13.66
CA GLN A 164 -15.05 6.55 -14.70
C GLN A 164 -13.61 6.60 -14.18
N ILE A 165 -13.31 7.58 -13.34
CA ILE A 165 -12.02 7.75 -12.69
C ILE A 165 -11.77 6.63 -11.67
N LEU A 166 -12.72 6.37 -10.78
CA LEU A 166 -12.55 5.40 -9.69
C LEU A 166 -12.74 3.95 -10.15
N PHE A 167 -13.60 3.72 -11.14
CA PHE A 167 -13.96 2.38 -11.66
C PHE A 167 -13.74 2.25 -13.18
N PRO A 168 -12.50 2.47 -13.67
CA PRO A 168 -12.21 2.50 -15.09
C PRO A 168 -12.44 1.15 -15.78
N THR A 169 -12.09 0.04 -15.12
CA THR A 169 -12.23 -1.31 -15.70
C THR A 169 -13.70 -1.67 -15.87
N THR A 170 -14.52 -1.34 -14.87
CA THR A 170 -15.97 -1.50 -14.86
C THR A 170 -16.62 -0.68 -15.96
N TYR A 171 -16.20 0.57 -16.12
CA TYR A 171 -16.69 1.42 -17.20
C TYR A 171 -16.38 0.82 -18.57
N GLN A 172 -15.13 0.39 -18.82
CA GLN A 172 -14.73 -0.22 -20.09
C GLN A 172 -15.48 -1.53 -20.37
N ALA A 173 -15.60 -2.41 -19.37
CA ALA A 173 -16.35 -3.65 -19.51
C ALA A 173 -17.83 -3.40 -19.81
N LEU A 174 -18.44 -2.36 -19.22
CA LEU A 174 -19.84 -2.00 -19.48
C LEU A 174 -20.05 -1.40 -20.86
N LYS A 175 -19.08 -0.61 -21.35
CA LYS A 175 -19.11 -0.02 -22.69
C LYS A 175 -18.94 -1.08 -23.79
N ASN A 176 -18.09 -2.07 -23.54
CA ASN A 176 -17.75 -3.11 -24.52
C ASN A 176 -18.59 -4.39 -24.36
N ARG A 177 -19.63 -4.38 -23.53
CA ARG A 177 -20.39 -5.60 -23.26
C ARG A 177 -21.15 -6.07 -24.50
N ASP A 178 -21.18 -7.38 -24.70
CA ASP A 178 -22.11 -8.02 -25.61
C ASP A 178 -23.43 -8.34 -24.86
N PRO A 179 -24.56 -7.71 -25.23
CA PRO A 179 -25.86 -7.95 -24.60
C PRO A 179 -26.38 -9.39 -24.79
N PHE A 180 -25.76 -10.20 -25.66
CA PHE A 180 -26.21 -11.56 -25.97
C PHE A 180 -25.49 -12.64 -25.14
N ARG A 181 -24.35 -12.34 -24.48
CA ARG A 181 -23.54 -13.34 -23.74
C ARG A 181 -23.81 -13.40 -22.22
N PHE A 182 -25.02 -13.03 -21.81
CA PHE A 182 -25.41 -12.79 -20.41
C PHE A 182 -25.11 -13.88 -19.36
N PRO A 183 -25.30 -15.20 -19.63
CA PRO A 183 -25.10 -16.23 -18.61
C PRO A 183 -23.66 -16.36 -18.12
N ALA A 184 -22.67 -15.99 -18.95
CA ALA A 184 -21.24 -16.03 -18.61
C ALA A 184 -20.76 -14.76 -17.89
N LEU A 185 -21.60 -13.73 -17.78
CA LEU A 185 -21.20 -12.42 -17.30
C LEU A 185 -21.02 -12.35 -15.78
N GLY A 186 -21.65 -13.23 -14.99
CA GLY A 186 -21.64 -13.12 -13.53
C GLY A 186 -20.25 -13.18 -12.91
N THR A 187 -19.41 -14.11 -13.38
CA THR A 187 -18.01 -14.25 -12.94
C THR A 187 -17.13 -13.13 -13.49
N GLN A 188 -17.33 -12.74 -14.76
CA GLN A 188 -16.60 -11.65 -15.38
C GLN A 188 -16.86 -10.30 -14.67
N TRP A 189 -18.11 -9.99 -14.32
CA TRP A 189 -18.43 -8.77 -13.57
C TRP A 189 -17.87 -8.78 -12.17
N LYS A 190 -17.90 -9.94 -11.50
CA LYS A 190 -17.31 -10.08 -10.19
C LYS A 190 -15.81 -9.79 -10.24
N GLU A 191 -15.11 -10.28 -11.25
CA GLU A 191 -13.69 -10.03 -11.45
C GLU A 191 -13.41 -8.56 -11.76
N VAL A 192 -14.16 -7.96 -12.69
CA VAL A 192 -13.99 -6.55 -13.06
C VAL A 192 -14.27 -5.61 -11.88
N PHE A 193 -15.34 -5.87 -11.12
CA PHE A 193 -15.63 -5.08 -9.91
C PHE A 193 -14.58 -5.29 -8.84
N HIS A 194 -14.10 -6.53 -8.68
CA HIS A 194 -13.02 -6.84 -7.74
C HIS A 194 -11.75 -6.09 -8.10
N GLN A 195 -11.35 -6.08 -9.38
CA GLN A 195 -10.17 -5.38 -9.87
C GLN A 195 -10.26 -3.87 -9.60
N ASP A 196 -11.39 -3.24 -9.86
CA ASP A 196 -11.55 -1.81 -9.59
C ASP A 196 -11.60 -1.49 -8.09
N LEU A 197 -12.26 -2.32 -7.28
CA LEU A 197 -12.26 -2.15 -5.82
C LEU A 197 -10.86 -2.35 -5.23
N GLN A 198 -10.09 -3.31 -5.75
CA GLN A 198 -8.70 -3.53 -5.36
C GLN A 198 -7.78 -2.37 -5.74
N ASN A 199 -8.04 -1.72 -6.87
CA ASN A 199 -7.22 -0.64 -7.38
C ASN A 199 -7.83 0.75 -7.10
N ILE A 200 -8.85 0.88 -6.25
CA ILE A 200 -9.59 2.14 -6.13
C ILE A 200 -8.70 3.32 -5.70
N VAL A 201 -7.77 3.08 -4.77
CA VAL A 201 -6.79 4.09 -4.31
C VAL A 201 -5.81 4.40 -5.44
N LYS A 202 -5.27 3.36 -6.08
CA LYS A 202 -4.33 3.48 -7.20
C LYS A 202 -4.93 4.23 -8.39
N ASN A 203 -6.18 3.93 -8.76
CA ASN A 203 -6.93 4.60 -9.82
C ASN A 203 -7.10 6.09 -9.50
N PHE A 204 -7.44 6.40 -8.24
CA PHE A 204 -7.53 7.78 -7.78
C PHE A 204 -6.18 8.51 -7.83
N VAL A 205 -5.11 7.89 -7.30
CA VAL A 205 -3.75 8.45 -7.33
C VAL A 205 -3.31 8.71 -8.77
N GLN A 206 -3.46 7.71 -9.66
CA GLN A 206 -3.11 7.81 -11.07
C GLN A 206 -3.87 8.94 -11.78
N TYR A 207 -5.16 9.10 -11.49
CA TYR A 207 -5.94 10.21 -12.05
C TYR A 207 -5.44 11.56 -11.56
N VAL A 208 -5.15 11.68 -10.26
CA VAL A 208 -4.63 12.93 -9.70
C VAL A 208 -3.30 13.27 -10.35
N GLU A 209 -2.40 12.31 -10.58
CA GLU A 209 -1.11 12.52 -11.26
C GLU A 209 -1.27 12.84 -12.75
N THR A 210 -2.16 12.13 -13.43
CA THR A 210 -2.34 12.24 -14.89
C THR A 210 -3.84 12.36 -15.24
N PRO A 211 -4.45 13.55 -15.10
CA PRO A 211 -5.88 13.72 -15.31
C PRO A 211 -6.28 13.42 -16.77
N HIS A 212 -7.24 12.53 -16.97
CA HIS A 212 -7.76 12.23 -18.31
C HIS A 212 -8.87 13.23 -18.67
N SER A 213 -8.69 13.98 -19.76
CA SER A 213 -9.56 15.10 -20.14
C SER A 213 -11.04 14.71 -20.34
N GLU A 214 -11.31 13.53 -20.92
CA GLU A 214 -12.68 13.07 -21.17
C GLU A 214 -13.45 12.84 -19.86
N ALA A 215 -12.86 12.10 -18.92
CA ALA A 215 -13.50 11.80 -17.64
C ALA A 215 -13.59 13.07 -16.77
N ALA A 216 -12.55 13.90 -16.78
CA ALA A 216 -12.51 15.16 -16.05
C ALA A 216 -13.61 16.15 -16.50
N SER A 217 -13.90 16.21 -17.80
CA SER A 217 -14.95 17.09 -18.35
C SER A 217 -16.36 16.72 -17.88
N LYS A 218 -16.57 15.47 -17.50
CA LYS A 218 -17.85 14.93 -17.00
C LYS A 218 -17.90 14.86 -15.46
N ALA A 219 -16.80 15.18 -14.79
CA ALA A 219 -16.72 15.17 -13.34
C ALA A 219 -17.34 16.47 -12.79
N LEU A 220 -18.20 16.33 -11.78
CA LEU A 220 -18.76 17.46 -11.02
C LEU A 220 -17.78 17.98 -9.97
N PHE A 221 -16.92 17.10 -9.46
CA PHE A 221 -16.02 17.39 -8.35
C PHE A 221 -14.55 17.10 -8.69
N LEU A 222 -14.25 15.90 -9.20
CA LEU A 222 -12.88 15.50 -9.57
C LEU A 222 -12.48 16.09 -10.94
N THR A 223 -12.51 17.42 -11.10
CA THR A 223 -12.09 18.08 -12.35
C THR A 223 -10.56 18.10 -12.50
N SER A 224 -10.05 18.45 -13.69
CA SER A 224 -8.59 18.58 -13.89
C SER A 224 -7.99 19.65 -12.99
N ASP A 225 -8.62 20.83 -12.89
CA ASP A 225 -8.19 21.90 -11.98
C ASP A 225 -8.12 21.44 -10.53
N PHE A 226 -9.09 20.61 -10.14
CA PHE A 226 -9.13 20.03 -8.82
C PHE A 226 -7.97 19.05 -8.59
N ALA A 227 -7.70 18.18 -9.56
CA ALA A 227 -6.53 17.28 -9.50
C ALA A 227 -5.22 18.07 -9.38
N PHE A 228 -5.03 19.13 -10.16
CA PHE A 228 -3.85 20.01 -10.06
C PHE A 228 -3.74 20.72 -8.70
N LYS A 229 -4.87 21.14 -8.11
CA LYS A 229 -4.88 21.70 -6.73
C LYS A 229 -4.50 20.63 -5.71
N LEU A 230 -5.00 19.41 -5.87
CA LEU A 230 -4.73 18.31 -4.96
C LEU A 230 -3.27 17.85 -5.02
N GLN A 231 -2.66 17.80 -6.20
CA GLN A 231 -1.22 17.51 -6.36
C GLN A 231 -0.33 18.45 -5.53
N LYS A 232 -0.75 19.72 -5.38
CA LYS A 232 -0.03 20.73 -4.58
C LYS A 232 -0.28 20.61 -3.08
N ASN A 233 -1.29 19.84 -2.65
CA ASN A 233 -1.61 19.66 -1.25
C ASN A 233 -0.57 18.74 -0.57
N PRO A 234 0.07 19.16 0.54
CA PRO A 234 1.00 18.31 1.28
C PRO A 234 0.39 16.97 1.73
N GLN A 235 -0.91 16.95 2.05
CA GLN A 235 -1.63 15.76 2.50
C GLN A 235 -1.81 14.69 1.42
N TYR A 236 -1.83 15.09 0.14
CA TYR A 236 -1.87 14.14 -0.97
C TYR A 236 -0.59 13.29 -1.03
N GLN A 237 0.54 13.81 -0.55
CA GLN A 237 1.78 13.05 -0.52
C GLN A 237 1.74 11.89 0.46
N HIS A 238 0.97 12.00 1.55
CA HIS A 238 0.74 10.90 2.49
C HIS A 238 -0.13 9.80 1.89
N LEU A 239 -1.09 10.16 1.03
CA LEU A 239 -1.88 9.19 0.27
C LEU A 239 -0.98 8.44 -0.72
N LYS A 240 -0.15 9.15 -1.49
CA LYS A 240 0.79 8.56 -2.44
C LYS A 240 1.79 7.63 -1.73
N LEU A 241 2.33 8.05 -0.58
CA LEU A 241 3.19 7.22 0.26
C LEU A 241 2.46 5.94 0.71
N GLY A 242 1.22 6.05 1.16
CA GLY A 242 0.41 4.89 1.57
C GLY A 242 0.16 3.92 0.42
N ASP A 243 -0.11 4.44 -0.79
CA ASP A 243 -0.26 3.66 -2.01
C ASP A 243 1.03 2.92 -2.40
N ASP A 244 2.17 3.61 -2.36
CA ASP A 244 3.48 3.02 -2.63
C ASP A 244 3.83 1.91 -1.62
N ILE A 245 3.62 2.16 -0.32
CA ILE A 245 3.85 1.15 0.73
C ILE A 245 2.96 -0.06 0.51
N ALA A 246 1.65 0.15 0.40
CA ALA A 246 0.71 -0.93 0.27
C ALA A 246 0.97 -1.74 -0.99
N SER A 247 1.09 -1.09 -2.16
CA SER A 247 1.32 -1.78 -3.43
C SER A 247 2.61 -2.62 -3.43
N LYS A 248 3.69 -2.14 -2.79
CA LYS A 248 4.94 -2.91 -2.68
C LYS A 248 4.80 -4.08 -1.71
N LEU A 249 4.17 -3.89 -0.56
CA LEU A 249 3.94 -4.98 0.41
C LEU A 249 3.05 -6.08 -0.19
N ILE A 250 2.03 -5.71 -0.95
CA ILE A 250 1.15 -6.64 -1.68
C ILE A 250 1.96 -7.46 -2.70
N ASN A 251 2.92 -6.84 -3.36
CA ASN A 251 3.85 -7.48 -4.29
C ASN A 251 5.00 -8.22 -3.58
N LYS A 252 4.86 -8.51 -2.28
CA LYS A 252 5.83 -9.27 -1.47
C LYS A 252 7.22 -8.64 -1.42
N PHE A 253 7.30 -7.30 -1.49
CA PHE A 253 8.57 -6.62 -1.23
C PHE A 253 9.01 -6.87 0.21
N HIS A 254 10.27 -7.27 0.38
CA HIS A 254 10.88 -7.35 1.69
C HIS A 254 10.93 -5.95 2.32
N PRO A 255 10.69 -5.77 3.64
CA PRO A 255 10.53 -4.44 4.23
C PRO A 255 11.84 -3.65 4.19
N VAL A 256 12.99 -4.32 4.26
CA VAL A 256 14.30 -3.72 3.99
C VAL A 256 14.38 -3.12 2.58
N ASP A 257 13.91 -3.85 1.57
CA ASP A 257 13.93 -3.38 0.17
C ASP A 257 12.89 -2.27 -0.05
N LEU A 258 11.75 -2.35 0.64
CA LEU A 258 10.76 -1.27 0.67
C LEU A 258 11.36 0.01 1.25
N MET A 259 12.05 -0.03 2.38
CA MET A 259 12.68 1.16 2.97
C MET A 259 13.74 1.77 2.04
N ASN A 260 14.54 0.94 1.36
CA ASN A 260 15.47 1.40 0.34
C ASN A 260 14.76 2.06 -0.85
N TYR A 261 13.67 1.47 -1.34
CA TYR A 261 12.85 2.04 -2.40
C TYR A 261 12.27 3.40 -1.99
N LEU A 262 11.72 3.48 -0.78
CA LEU A 262 11.11 4.71 -0.26
C LEU A 262 12.17 5.81 -0.06
N ASP A 263 13.34 5.49 0.47
CA ASP A 263 14.47 6.43 0.58
C ASP A 263 14.90 6.97 -0.79
N MET A 264 15.09 6.07 -1.75
CA MET A 264 15.47 6.45 -3.12
C MET A 264 14.42 7.35 -3.79
N LYS A 265 13.13 7.03 -3.61
CA LYS A 265 12.01 7.76 -4.23
C LYS A 265 11.73 9.10 -3.54
N TYR A 266 11.76 9.17 -2.22
CA TYR A 266 11.28 10.36 -1.49
C TYR A 266 12.38 11.27 -0.94
N PHE A 267 13.59 10.76 -0.77
CA PHE A 267 14.72 11.54 -0.26
C PHE A 267 15.77 11.82 -1.35
N GLN A 268 16.21 10.80 -2.09
CA GLN A 268 17.28 10.96 -3.08
C GLN A 268 16.79 11.63 -4.37
N ASN A 269 15.58 11.28 -4.83
CA ASN A 269 14.95 11.86 -6.01
C ASN A 269 13.60 12.51 -5.66
N PRO A 270 13.57 13.56 -4.82
CA PRO A 270 12.33 14.09 -4.28
C PRO A 270 11.51 14.80 -5.38
N ASP A 271 10.34 14.23 -5.71
CA ASP A 271 9.38 14.87 -6.62
C ASP A 271 8.60 16.00 -5.90
N GLY A 272 9.19 17.19 -5.68
CA GLY A 272 8.47 18.33 -5.07
C GLY A 272 8.50 18.37 -3.53
N ASN A 273 7.34 18.53 -2.87
CA ASN A 273 7.21 18.81 -1.41
C ASN A 273 7.57 17.62 -0.47
N HIS A 274 8.21 16.57 -0.98
CA HIS A 274 8.50 15.34 -0.23
C HIS A 274 9.64 15.46 0.78
N GLN A 275 10.40 16.55 0.80
CA GLN A 275 11.66 16.64 1.54
C GLN A 275 11.55 16.25 3.03
N LYS A 276 10.46 16.65 3.71
CA LYS A 276 10.26 16.34 5.15
C LYS A 276 9.99 14.86 5.39
N VAL A 277 9.12 14.26 4.58
CA VAL A 277 8.80 12.83 4.63
C VAL A 277 10.00 12.00 4.18
N GLY A 278 10.69 12.44 3.12
CA GLY A 278 11.96 11.87 2.67
C GLY A 278 13.01 11.86 3.78
N THR A 279 13.12 12.94 4.56
CA THR A 279 14.06 12.99 5.70
C THR A 279 13.74 11.92 6.75
N LEU A 280 12.47 11.72 7.09
CA LEU A 280 12.04 10.64 7.99
C LEU A 280 12.39 9.26 7.41
N LEU A 281 12.06 9.02 6.15
CA LEU A 281 12.33 7.76 5.45
C LEU A 281 13.84 7.49 5.36
N HIS A 282 14.64 8.52 5.15
CA HIS A 282 16.10 8.42 5.13
C HIS A 282 16.66 8.06 6.50
N LYS A 283 16.20 8.73 7.58
CA LYS A 283 16.59 8.37 8.96
C LYS A 283 16.28 6.90 9.24
N LEU A 284 15.08 6.46 8.88
CA LEU A 284 14.65 5.09 9.07
C LEU A 284 15.50 4.12 8.23
N ASN A 285 15.78 4.45 6.97
CA ASN A 285 16.60 3.61 6.10
C ASN A 285 18.06 3.51 6.57
N VAL A 286 18.63 4.60 7.05
CA VAL A 286 19.96 4.60 7.67
C VAL A 286 19.95 3.73 8.92
N LEU A 287 18.96 3.88 9.80
CA LEU A 287 18.86 3.07 11.02
C LEU A 287 18.72 1.58 10.72
N GLN A 288 17.77 1.19 9.86
CA GLN A 288 17.53 -0.22 9.55
C GLN A 288 18.77 -0.86 8.90
N THR A 289 19.48 -0.14 8.01
CA THR A 289 20.70 -0.65 7.35
C THR A 289 21.81 -0.88 8.36
N ASN A 290 21.95 0.03 9.34
CA ASN A 290 22.98 -0.02 10.36
C ASN A 290 22.66 -0.93 11.55
N LEU A 291 21.46 -1.52 11.59
CA LEU A 291 21.02 -2.51 12.57
C LEU A 291 20.77 -3.88 11.91
N ARG A 292 21.17 -4.05 10.66
CA ARG A 292 21.03 -5.28 9.90
C ARG A 292 22.06 -6.32 10.35
N ASP A 293 21.69 -7.59 10.38
CA ASP A 293 22.63 -8.69 10.58
C ASP A 293 23.45 -8.94 9.30
N THR A 294 24.67 -9.41 9.47
CA THR A 294 25.59 -9.83 8.39
C THR A 294 25.12 -11.07 7.63
N THR A 295 24.21 -11.87 8.20
CA THR A 295 23.80 -13.18 7.66
C THR A 295 22.65 -13.13 6.64
N GLY A 296 22.02 -11.98 6.42
CA GLY A 296 20.88 -11.91 5.49
C GLY A 296 20.10 -10.59 5.50
N ASN A 297 18.83 -10.64 5.10
CA ASN A 297 17.88 -9.52 5.14
C ASN A 297 17.23 -9.33 6.53
N THR A 298 17.83 -9.87 7.59
CA THR A 298 17.31 -9.78 8.96
C THR A 298 18.02 -8.68 9.75
N TRP A 299 17.33 -8.09 10.73
CA TRP A 299 17.94 -7.23 11.74
C TRP A 299 18.56 -8.05 12.86
N ILE A 300 19.51 -7.44 13.57
CA ILE A 300 20.09 -7.99 14.81
C ILE A 300 18.97 -8.24 15.83
N ASN A 301 19.22 -9.00 16.89
CA ASN A 301 18.25 -9.22 17.97
C ASN A 301 18.51 -8.27 19.16
N PHE A 302 17.60 -8.23 20.14
CA PHE A 302 17.77 -7.37 21.32
C PHE A 302 19.02 -7.68 22.14
N GLU A 303 19.37 -8.97 22.25
CA GLU A 303 20.58 -9.38 22.97
C GLU A 303 21.83 -8.77 22.33
N GLN A 304 21.93 -8.83 20.99
CA GLN A 304 22.99 -8.21 20.22
C GLN A 304 22.99 -6.69 20.40
N PHE A 305 21.83 -6.03 20.29
CA PHE A 305 21.73 -4.58 20.49
C PHE A 305 22.21 -4.16 21.89
N ASN A 306 21.89 -4.94 22.92
CA ASN A 306 22.30 -4.70 24.31
C ASN A 306 23.80 -4.89 24.56
N ARG A 307 24.56 -5.44 23.59
CA ARG A 307 26.04 -5.51 23.67
C ARG A 307 26.72 -4.15 23.52
N LEU A 308 25.99 -3.10 23.08
CA LEU A 308 26.51 -1.75 23.03
C LEU A 308 26.69 -1.19 24.45
N GLY A 309 27.92 -1.17 24.95
CA GLY A 309 28.28 -0.41 26.15
C GLY A 309 28.28 1.11 25.92
N ALA A 310 28.51 1.90 26.98
CA ALA A 310 28.39 3.36 26.92
C ALA A 310 29.33 4.02 25.90
N ALA A 311 30.55 3.49 25.74
CA ALA A 311 31.52 3.97 24.74
C ALA A 311 31.08 3.58 23.31
N GLN A 312 30.65 2.33 23.12
CA GLN A 312 30.12 1.80 21.85
C GLN A 312 28.92 2.60 21.37
N MET A 313 28.02 2.99 22.28
CA MET A 313 26.86 3.82 21.98
C MET A 313 27.24 5.18 21.38
N GLY A 314 28.28 5.82 21.93
CA GLY A 314 28.80 7.10 21.40
C GLY A 314 29.35 6.95 19.98
N ILE A 315 30.13 5.90 19.75
CA ILE A 315 30.69 5.56 18.43
C ILE A 315 29.56 5.24 17.44
N PHE A 316 28.59 4.41 17.82
CA PHE A 316 27.46 4.02 16.98
C PHE A 316 26.65 5.23 16.50
N VAL A 317 26.24 6.10 17.43
CA VAL A 317 25.48 7.31 17.10
C VAL A 317 26.33 8.28 16.26
N GLY A 318 27.64 8.33 16.52
CA GLY A 318 28.61 9.02 15.67
C GLY A 318 28.61 8.53 14.23
N LEU A 319 28.66 7.21 14.02
CA LEU A 319 28.67 6.59 12.70
C LEU A 319 27.35 6.83 11.94
N LEU A 320 26.21 6.83 12.65
CA LEU A 320 24.93 7.24 12.07
C LEU A 320 24.98 8.69 11.58
N TYR A 321 25.52 9.59 12.40
CA TYR A 321 25.70 11.00 12.03
C TYR A 321 26.60 11.16 10.79
N GLN A 322 27.71 10.44 10.71
CA GLN A 322 28.62 10.50 9.56
C GLN A 322 27.99 9.97 8.26
N THR A 323 26.96 9.12 8.36
CA THR A 323 26.25 8.64 7.17
C THR A 323 25.44 9.74 6.51
N SER A 324 24.83 10.64 7.29
CA SER A 324 24.05 11.77 6.78
C SER A 324 24.04 12.95 7.77
N PRO A 325 25.11 13.78 7.78
CA PRO A 325 25.27 14.83 8.80
C PRO A 325 24.14 15.86 8.82
N GLN A 326 23.57 16.16 7.66
CA GLN A 326 22.47 17.12 7.53
C GLN A 326 21.19 16.58 8.17
N VAL A 327 20.88 15.32 7.93
CA VAL A 327 19.65 14.67 8.43
C VAL A 327 19.72 14.41 9.94
N PHE A 328 20.91 14.10 10.47
CA PHE A 328 21.13 13.81 11.88
C PHE A 328 21.67 15.00 12.69
N ALA A 329 21.53 16.23 12.18
CA ALA A 329 21.97 17.43 12.89
C ALA A 329 21.27 17.63 14.25
N ASP A 330 19.96 17.33 14.33
CA ASP A 330 19.20 17.43 15.57
C ASP A 330 19.64 16.39 16.62
N MET A 331 20.01 15.19 16.15
CA MET A 331 20.58 14.16 17.00
C MET A 331 21.90 14.61 17.61
N LYS A 332 22.81 15.17 16.81
CA LYS A 332 24.10 15.72 17.29
C LYS A 332 23.91 16.71 18.45
N ALA A 333 22.96 17.62 18.34
CA ALA A 333 22.66 18.60 19.39
C ALA A 333 22.20 17.95 20.71
N LYS A 334 21.52 16.79 20.62
CA LYS A 334 21.01 16.05 21.79
C LYS A 334 22.06 15.17 22.46
N VAL A 335 23.07 14.68 21.71
CA VAL A 335 23.98 13.61 22.18
C VAL A 335 25.43 14.04 22.37
N SER A 336 25.85 15.19 21.82
CA SER A 336 27.25 15.62 21.83
C SER A 336 27.50 16.87 22.68
N VAL A 337 28.76 17.04 23.12
CA VAL A 337 29.31 18.26 23.71
C VAL A 337 30.68 18.49 23.07
N ASN A 338 30.94 19.66 22.49
CA ASN A 338 32.21 19.96 21.79
C ASN A 338 32.60 18.93 20.69
N ASN A 339 31.60 18.35 20.01
CA ASN A 339 31.71 17.25 19.05
C ASN A 339 32.13 15.88 19.64
N GLU A 340 32.26 15.78 20.95
CA GLU A 340 32.52 14.53 21.67
C GLU A 340 31.20 13.86 22.05
N ALA A 341 31.18 12.52 22.03
CA ALA A 341 30.00 11.77 22.45
C ALA A 341 29.85 11.83 23.97
N HIS A 342 28.71 12.32 24.46
CA HIS A 342 28.44 12.32 25.89
C HIS A 342 27.75 11.00 26.29
N PRO A 343 28.37 10.10 27.09
CA PRO A 343 27.88 8.74 27.32
C PRO A 343 26.42 8.67 27.79
N THR A 344 26.07 9.46 28.81
CA THR A 344 24.69 9.49 29.37
C THR A 344 23.66 10.02 28.38
N LYS A 345 24.01 11.04 27.58
CA LYS A 345 23.10 11.61 26.57
C LYS A 345 22.92 10.65 25.39
N CYS A 346 23.98 10.01 24.92
CA CYS A 346 23.92 8.96 23.89
C CYS A 346 23.03 7.79 24.35
N LYS A 347 23.24 7.28 25.56
CA LYS A 347 22.41 6.20 26.13
C LYS A 347 20.94 6.61 26.21
N ARG A 348 20.65 7.79 26.75
CA ARG A 348 19.28 8.31 26.83
C ARG A 348 18.65 8.46 25.45
N TYR A 349 19.40 8.97 24.48
CA TYR A 349 18.90 9.15 23.12
C TYR A 349 18.58 7.80 22.46
N LEU A 350 19.48 6.82 22.58
CA LEU A 350 19.26 5.47 22.06
C LEU A 350 18.01 4.83 22.66
N LEU A 351 17.88 4.82 23.99
CA LEU A 351 16.74 4.21 24.68
C LEU A 351 15.42 4.93 24.37
N ASN A 352 15.41 6.26 24.30
CA ASN A 352 14.17 7.01 24.15
C ASN A 352 13.71 7.17 22.70
N ASN A 353 14.64 7.14 21.73
CA ASN A 353 14.38 7.48 20.33
C ASN A 353 14.63 6.30 19.38
N ILE A 354 15.77 5.62 19.47
CA ILE A 354 16.13 4.55 18.52
C ILE A 354 15.52 3.21 18.92
N LEU A 355 15.56 2.84 20.20
CA LEU A 355 15.06 1.56 20.69
C LEU A 355 13.58 1.32 20.36
N PRO A 356 12.66 2.29 20.52
CA PRO A 356 11.26 2.08 20.15
C PRO A 356 11.05 1.86 18.64
N VAL A 357 11.85 2.52 17.79
CA VAL A 357 11.80 2.30 16.34
C VAL A 357 12.32 0.90 16.00
N TYR A 358 13.38 0.49 16.68
CA TYR A 358 13.95 -0.84 16.51
C TYR A 358 13.00 -1.94 17.00
N GLU A 359 12.26 -1.74 18.09
CA GLU A 359 11.21 -2.65 18.55
C GLU A 359 10.17 -2.93 17.45
N GLU A 360 9.73 -1.90 16.73
CA GLU A 360 8.82 -2.08 15.59
C GLU A 360 9.45 -2.85 14.43
N LEU A 361 10.75 -2.65 14.15
CA LEU A 361 11.47 -3.46 13.16
C LEU A 361 11.50 -4.94 13.57
N ILE A 362 11.74 -5.22 14.85
CA ILE A 362 11.73 -6.59 15.37
C ILE A 362 10.34 -7.21 15.27
N GLN A 363 9.27 -6.47 15.58
CA GLN A 363 7.90 -6.96 15.40
C GLN A 363 7.60 -7.35 13.95
N ILE A 364 8.03 -6.53 12.97
CA ILE A 364 7.89 -6.85 11.55
C ILE A 364 8.61 -8.16 11.21
N GLN A 365 9.85 -8.33 11.68
CA GLN A 365 10.63 -9.54 11.45
C GLN A 365 10.06 -10.78 12.14
N GLU A 366 9.61 -10.65 13.39
CA GLU A 366 8.98 -11.75 14.13
C GLU A 366 7.68 -12.17 13.47
N PHE A 367 6.90 -11.21 12.98
CA PHE A 367 5.71 -11.48 12.19
C PHE A 367 6.06 -12.28 10.93
N GLU A 368 7.06 -11.87 10.14
CA GLU A 368 7.51 -12.62 8.97
C GLU A 368 7.98 -14.04 9.31
N LYS A 369 8.78 -14.19 10.36
CA LYS A 369 9.26 -15.50 10.83
C LYS A 369 8.11 -16.41 11.26
N SER A 370 7.09 -15.86 11.92
CA SER A 370 5.93 -16.63 12.40
C SER A 370 5.08 -17.19 11.26
N LYS A 371 5.08 -16.55 10.08
CA LYS A 371 4.24 -16.94 8.94
C LYS A 371 5.00 -17.74 7.86
N GLY A 372 6.34 -17.73 7.91
CA GLY A 372 7.17 -18.44 6.94
C GLY A 372 7.02 -17.88 5.51
N LYS A 373 7.14 -18.73 4.49
CA LYS A 373 7.09 -18.30 3.07
C LYS A 373 5.67 -17.97 2.56
N SER A 374 4.62 -18.27 3.32
CA SER A 374 3.23 -18.08 2.91
C SER A 374 2.52 -17.09 3.81
N LEU A 375 2.82 -15.79 3.65
CA LEU A 375 1.91 -14.75 4.07
C LEU A 375 0.60 -14.92 3.28
N TYR A 376 -0.45 -15.37 3.95
CA TYR A 376 -1.78 -15.49 3.36
C TYR A 376 -2.42 -14.11 3.24
N ASP A 377 -3.30 -13.93 2.24
CA ASP A 377 -3.96 -12.65 1.92
C ASP A 377 -4.58 -11.93 3.12
N GLN A 378 -5.09 -12.69 4.10
CA GLN A 378 -5.75 -12.14 5.30
C GLN A 378 -4.78 -11.53 6.32
N GLU A 379 -3.52 -11.98 6.31
CA GLU A 379 -2.50 -11.59 7.29
C GLU A 379 -1.72 -10.35 6.85
N TYR A 380 -1.77 -9.99 5.57
CA TYR A 380 -1.17 -8.76 5.04
C TYR A 380 -1.69 -7.51 5.73
N GLY A 381 -2.94 -7.52 6.20
CA GLY A 381 -3.49 -6.42 6.99
C GLY A 381 -2.69 -6.12 8.25
N ASN A 382 -2.23 -7.15 8.95
CA ASN A 382 -1.42 -7.00 10.17
C ASN A 382 0.00 -6.56 9.80
N TYR A 383 0.53 -7.08 8.71
CA TYR A 383 1.84 -6.70 8.20
C TYR A 383 1.92 -5.22 7.83
N MET A 384 0.92 -4.72 7.09
CA MET A 384 0.78 -3.29 6.79
C MET A 384 0.65 -2.46 8.07
N GLN A 385 -0.06 -2.96 9.09
CA GLN A 385 -0.20 -2.27 10.36
C GLN A 385 1.14 -2.16 11.10
N HIS A 386 1.95 -3.22 11.16
CA HIS A 386 3.28 -3.13 11.75
C HIS A 386 4.17 -2.12 11.03
N PHE A 387 4.10 -2.05 9.69
CA PHE A 387 4.83 -1.03 8.94
C PHE A 387 4.29 0.40 9.20
N ALA A 388 2.98 0.56 9.35
CA ALA A 388 2.36 1.82 9.73
C ALA A 388 2.83 2.28 11.12
N ASN A 389 2.85 1.37 12.09
CA ASN A 389 3.32 1.61 13.45
C ASN A 389 4.79 2.01 13.46
N LEU A 390 5.64 1.33 12.66
CA LEU A 390 7.04 1.70 12.46
C LEU A 390 7.17 3.16 12.01
N LEU A 391 6.42 3.57 10.99
CA LEU A 391 6.47 4.94 10.47
C LEU A 391 5.99 5.97 11.50
N GLN A 392 4.90 5.68 12.22
CA GLN A 392 4.38 6.55 13.27
C GLN A 392 5.35 6.68 14.46
N THR A 393 5.93 5.56 14.89
CA THR A 393 6.93 5.54 15.96
C THR A 393 8.19 6.28 15.51
N ALA A 394 8.67 6.06 14.29
CA ALA A 394 9.80 6.79 13.72
C ALA A 394 9.52 8.31 13.63
N ASP A 395 8.34 8.72 13.18
CA ASP A 395 7.93 10.12 13.14
C ASP A 395 7.98 10.76 14.53
N ARG A 396 7.33 10.12 15.51
CA ARG A 396 7.28 10.62 16.90
C ARG A 396 8.66 10.65 17.59
N LYS A 397 9.54 9.71 17.26
CA LYS A 397 10.79 9.50 17.99
C LYS A 397 12.01 10.11 17.31
N LEU A 398 12.04 10.18 15.99
CA LEU A 398 13.21 10.63 15.22
C LEU A 398 13.05 12.05 14.67
N MET A 399 11.83 12.57 14.59
CA MET A 399 11.56 13.92 14.09
C MET A 399 11.31 14.89 15.23
N THR A 400 11.73 16.14 15.04
CA THR A 400 11.43 17.23 15.99
C THR A 400 9.97 17.66 15.90
N HIS A 401 9.39 17.61 14.70
CA HIS A 401 8.01 17.95 14.41
C HIS A 401 7.42 16.82 13.57
N SER A 402 6.18 16.41 13.87
CA SER A 402 5.51 15.35 13.10
C SER A 402 5.41 15.74 11.63
N VAL A 403 5.90 14.86 10.75
CA VAL A 403 5.81 15.01 9.30
C VAL A 403 4.69 14.17 8.70
N LEU A 404 4.20 13.16 9.43
CA LEU A 404 3.07 12.32 9.01
C LEU A 404 1.70 12.92 9.35
N ASN A 405 1.65 13.87 10.28
CA ASN A 405 0.45 14.62 10.65
C ASN A 405 0.67 16.13 10.47
N PRO A 406 0.78 16.63 9.23
CA PRO A 406 0.92 18.06 9.00
C PRO A 406 -0.34 18.79 9.49
N ALA A 407 -0.16 19.97 10.08
CA ALA A 407 -1.27 20.86 10.42
C ALA A 407 -2.11 21.17 9.18
N ALA A 408 -3.42 21.35 9.36
CA ALA A 408 -4.31 21.71 8.26
C ALA A 408 -3.86 23.03 7.59
N PRO A 409 -3.96 23.15 6.25
CA PRO A 409 -3.39 24.28 5.49
C PRO A 409 -3.89 25.67 5.90
N ASP A 410 -5.05 25.76 6.52
CA ASP A 410 -5.77 26.99 6.81
C ASP A 410 -5.81 27.35 8.30
N GLY A 411 -5.20 26.55 9.19
CA GLY A 411 -5.24 26.77 10.64
C GLY A 411 -6.64 26.69 11.27
N LYS A 412 -7.69 26.59 10.45
CA LYS A 412 -9.11 26.37 10.78
C LYS A 412 -9.52 24.92 10.56
N GLY A 413 -8.57 24.00 10.73
CA GLY A 413 -8.89 22.58 10.71
C GLY A 413 -10.01 22.28 11.70
N LEU A 414 -10.79 21.24 11.39
CA LEU A 414 -11.84 20.63 12.24
C LEU A 414 -11.27 20.09 13.57
N THR A 415 -10.52 20.89 14.32
CA THR A 415 -9.96 20.59 15.63
C THR A 415 -10.75 21.27 16.75
N ALA A 416 -11.78 22.07 16.43
CA ALA A 416 -12.44 22.88 17.44
C ALA A 416 -13.33 22.08 18.40
N ASN A 417 -13.95 20.95 18.00
CA ASN A 417 -14.81 20.18 18.90
C ASN A 417 -14.92 18.69 18.48
N GLY A 418 -13.93 17.88 18.84
CA GLY A 418 -14.07 16.42 19.00
C GLY A 418 -14.21 15.57 17.73
N VAL A 419 -13.46 14.48 17.66
CA VAL A 419 -13.57 13.40 16.66
C VAL A 419 -12.94 13.65 15.28
N ALA A 420 -12.03 14.61 15.13
CA ALA A 420 -10.96 14.46 14.13
C ALA A 420 -9.95 13.43 14.66
N GLY A 421 -10.29 12.14 14.48
CA GLY A 421 -9.47 11.02 14.93
C GLY A 421 -8.01 11.22 14.50
N SER A 422 -7.09 10.98 15.44
CA SER A 422 -5.63 11.07 15.34
C SER A 422 -4.98 10.23 14.23
N GLU A 423 -5.78 9.69 13.31
CA GLU A 423 -5.34 8.85 12.21
C GLU A 423 -4.93 9.72 11.02
N SER A 424 -3.63 9.67 10.72
CA SER A 424 -3.05 10.24 9.50
C SER A 424 -3.74 9.69 8.25
N ILE A 425 -3.72 10.45 7.15
CA ILE A 425 -4.17 9.98 5.82
C ILE A 425 -3.42 8.70 5.41
N LEU A 426 -2.15 8.60 5.80
CA LEU A 426 -1.35 7.39 5.60
C LEU A 426 -2.01 6.17 6.27
N GLN A 427 -2.38 6.26 7.55
CA GLN A 427 -3.04 5.17 8.27
C GLN A 427 -4.35 4.77 7.58
N LYS A 428 -5.19 5.75 7.26
CA LYS A 428 -6.48 5.49 6.57
C LYS A 428 -6.27 4.82 5.22
N THR A 429 -5.22 5.21 4.48
CA THR A 429 -4.87 4.59 3.20
C THR A 429 -4.49 3.12 3.39
N LEU A 430 -3.65 2.83 4.39
CA LEU A 430 -3.28 1.46 4.75
C LEU A 430 -4.49 0.66 5.25
N ASP A 431 -5.44 1.28 5.96
CA ASP A 431 -6.69 0.64 6.38
C ASP A 431 -7.61 0.28 5.19
N VAL A 432 -7.64 1.14 4.16
CA VAL A 432 -8.34 0.82 2.90
C VAL A 432 -7.72 -0.41 2.25
N TYR A 433 -6.39 -0.45 2.14
CA TYR A 433 -5.68 -1.60 1.58
C TYR A 433 -5.84 -2.87 2.43
N LYS A 434 -5.78 -2.76 3.75
CA LYS A 434 -6.11 -3.84 4.68
C LYS A 434 -7.52 -4.38 4.42
N SER A 435 -8.51 -3.49 4.31
CA SER A 435 -9.90 -3.86 4.03
C SER A 435 -10.04 -4.57 2.68
N ILE A 436 -9.31 -4.12 1.65
CA ILE A 436 -9.26 -4.76 0.33
C ILE A 436 -8.71 -6.20 0.45
N HIS A 437 -7.58 -6.38 1.14
CA HIS A 437 -6.91 -7.67 1.28
C HIS A 437 -7.68 -8.67 2.15
N GLN A 438 -8.29 -8.18 3.23
CA GLN A 438 -9.16 -8.99 4.10
C GLN A 438 -10.52 -9.27 3.46
N LYS A 439 -10.80 -8.70 2.28
CA LYS A 439 -12.10 -8.75 1.60
C LYS A 439 -13.23 -8.16 2.45
N GLU A 440 -12.88 -7.27 3.37
CA GLU A 440 -13.76 -6.51 4.26
C GLU A 440 -14.16 -5.17 3.62
N TYR A 441 -14.70 -5.21 2.41
CA TYR A 441 -14.95 -3.99 1.65
C TYR A 441 -15.98 -3.05 2.26
N ASN A 442 -16.73 -3.47 3.29
CA ASN A 442 -17.69 -2.61 3.99
C ASN A 442 -17.04 -1.33 4.54
N ASN A 443 -15.74 -1.38 4.88
CA ASN A 443 -14.99 -0.23 5.39
C ASN A 443 -14.29 0.59 4.29
N LEU A 444 -14.27 0.10 3.05
CA LEU A 444 -13.55 0.72 1.93
C LEU A 444 -14.12 2.09 1.58
N ILE A 445 -15.44 2.17 1.35
CA ILE A 445 -16.09 3.42 0.96
C ILE A 445 -16.07 4.46 2.09
N PRO A 446 -16.39 4.13 3.35
CA PRO A 446 -16.26 5.06 4.47
C PRO A 446 -14.84 5.59 4.64
N ASN A 447 -13.81 4.74 4.55
CA ASN A 447 -12.42 5.16 4.73
C ASN A 447 -11.94 6.02 3.55
N LEU A 448 -12.28 5.66 2.32
CA LEU A 448 -11.99 6.50 1.15
C LEU A 448 -12.68 7.87 1.25
N SER A 449 -13.93 7.89 1.72
CA SER A 449 -14.68 9.13 1.94
C SER A 449 -14.01 10.02 2.99
N LYS A 450 -13.52 9.43 4.10
CA LYS A 450 -12.75 10.14 5.12
C LYS A 450 -11.42 10.69 4.60
N ILE A 451 -10.69 9.90 3.80
CA ILE A 451 -9.45 10.33 3.14
C ILE A 451 -9.73 11.55 2.26
N LEU A 452 -10.77 11.47 1.43
CA LEU A 452 -11.19 12.57 0.57
C LEU A 452 -11.61 13.79 1.42
N LEU A 453 -12.47 13.64 2.42
CA LEU A 453 -12.87 14.74 3.31
C LEU A 453 -11.64 15.44 3.91
N GLN A 454 -10.72 14.66 4.47
CA GLN A 454 -9.54 15.16 5.16
C GLN A 454 -8.57 15.87 4.22
N MET A 455 -8.24 15.25 3.07
CA MET A 455 -7.35 15.86 2.08
C MET A 455 -7.89 17.16 1.50
N LEU A 456 -9.22 17.31 1.46
CA LEU A 456 -9.84 18.37 0.69
C LEU A 456 -10.27 19.54 1.56
N ASN A 457 -10.19 19.37 2.89
CA ASN A 457 -10.70 20.32 3.88
C ASN A 457 -12.08 20.85 3.48
N GLN A 458 -12.90 19.99 2.88
CA GLN A 458 -14.22 20.34 2.41
C GLN A 458 -15.19 20.09 3.54
N SER A 459 -16.04 21.08 3.81
CA SER A 459 -17.22 20.85 4.61
C SER A 459 -18.13 19.84 3.91
N GLU A 460 -18.78 18.97 4.67
CA GLU A 460 -19.86 18.09 4.19
C GLU A 460 -20.99 18.89 3.50
N GLN A 461 -21.04 20.21 3.72
CA GLN A 461 -21.97 21.14 3.09
C GLN A 461 -21.68 21.42 1.60
N ASN A 462 -20.51 21.03 1.05
CA ASN A 462 -20.25 21.17 -0.38
C ASN A 462 -21.16 20.22 -1.19
N THR A 463 -22.18 20.78 -1.83
CA THR A 463 -23.22 20.00 -2.53
C THR A 463 -22.68 19.12 -3.65
N SER A 464 -21.63 19.53 -4.37
CA SER A 464 -20.99 18.72 -5.41
C SER A 464 -20.26 17.53 -4.81
N TYR A 465 -19.57 17.75 -3.69
CA TYR A 465 -18.87 16.70 -2.96
C TYR A 465 -19.83 15.68 -2.34
N ALA A 466 -20.89 16.12 -1.67
CA ALA A 466 -21.92 15.24 -1.11
C ALA A 466 -22.63 14.42 -2.21
N LYS A 467 -22.87 15.02 -3.39
CA LYS A 467 -23.39 14.31 -4.56
C LYS A 467 -22.42 13.26 -5.08
N MET A 468 -21.12 13.54 -5.11
CA MET A 468 -20.09 12.55 -5.48
C MET A 468 -20.05 11.40 -4.46
N LEU A 469 -20.00 11.69 -3.16
CA LEU A 469 -19.97 10.68 -2.10
C LEU A 469 -21.20 9.78 -2.13
N SER A 470 -22.41 10.34 -2.24
CA SER A 470 -23.64 9.53 -2.31
C SER A 470 -23.68 8.62 -3.55
N LYS A 471 -23.09 9.03 -4.67
CA LYS A 471 -22.94 8.18 -5.86
C LYS A 471 -21.90 7.10 -5.62
N LEU A 472 -20.75 7.45 -5.06
CA LEU A 472 -19.69 6.51 -4.71
C LEU A 472 -20.19 5.44 -3.73
N ASP A 473 -20.94 5.83 -2.71
CA ASP A 473 -21.59 4.91 -1.78
C ASP A 473 -22.60 4.00 -2.50
N ARG A 474 -23.52 4.57 -3.28
CA ARG A 474 -24.54 3.77 -3.97
C ARG A 474 -23.94 2.72 -4.92
N TYR A 475 -22.98 3.11 -5.76
CA TYR A 475 -22.40 2.20 -6.76
C TYR A 475 -21.28 1.34 -6.18
N GLY A 476 -20.46 1.88 -5.30
CA GLY A 476 -19.44 1.14 -4.57
C GLY A 476 -20.05 0.05 -3.69
N SER A 477 -21.07 0.37 -2.88
CA SER A 477 -21.78 -0.62 -2.06
C SER A 477 -22.46 -1.71 -2.89
N PHE A 478 -22.94 -1.37 -4.09
CA PHE A 478 -23.44 -2.37 -5.04
C PHE A 478 -22.33 -3.32 -5.52
N MET A 479 -21.19 -2.77 -5.99
CA MET A 479 -20.04 -3.56 -6.43
C MET A 479 -19.53 -4.48 -5.32
N ILE A 480 -19.41 -3.95 -4.10
CA ILE A 480 -19.05 -4.69 -2.90
C ILE A 480 -20.00 -5.85 -2.65
N GLY A 481 -21.31 -5.58 -2.71
CA GLY A 481 -22.33 -6.61 -2.57
C GLY A 481 -22.15 -7.72 -3.61
N VAL A 482 -21.90 -7.37 -4.87
CA VAL A 482 -21.70 -8.34 -5.96
C VAL A 482 -20.42 -9.18 -5.74
N VAL A 483 -19.33 -8.56 -5.29
CA VAL A 483 -18.08 -9.27 -4.97
C VAL A 483 -18.27 -10.23 -3.79
N ASN A 484 -19.03 -9.82 -2.78
CA ASN A 484 -19.29 -10.62 -1.59
C ASN A 484 -20.39 -11.67 -1.77
N ALA A 485 -21.22 -11.57 -2.82
CA ALA A 485 -22.26 -12.53 -3.10
C ALA A 485 -21.65 -13.93 -3.30
N LYS A 486 -22.11 -14.89 -2.49
CA LYS A 486 -21.72 -16.31 -2.56
C LYS A 486 -22.51 -17.07 -3.60
N ASP A 487 -23.75 -16.65 -3.82
CA ASP A 487 -24.70 -17.32 -4.70
C ASP A 487 -25.48 -16.34 -5.57
N VAL A 488 -26.17 -16.94 -6.54
CA VAL A 488 -26.94 -16.23 -7.57
C VAL A 488 -28.18 -15.54 -6.99
N ASN A 489 -28.74 -16.02 -5.88
CA ASN A 489 -29.91 -15.42 -5.23
C ASN A 489 -29.52 -14.13 -4.50
N GLN A 490 -28.39 -14.13 -3.79
CA GLN A 490 -27.84 -12.92 -3.17
C GLN A 490 -27.55 -11.85 -4.22
N MET A 491 -26.94 -12.25 -5.35
CA MET A 491 -26.70 -11.35 -6.48
C MET A 491 -28.01 -10.78 -7.05
N ARG A 492 -29.05 -11.61 -7.17
CA ARG A 492 -30.39 -11.17 -7.61
C ARG A 492 -31.00 -10.16 -6.66
N ASP A 493 -30.90 -10.39 -5.35
CA ASP A 493 -31.50 -9.52 -4.35
C ASP A 493 -30.75 -8.18 -4.25
N LEU A 494 -29.44 -8.17 -4.50
CA LEU A 494 -28.63 -6.95 -4.65
C LEU A 494 -29.05 -6.14 -5.88
N ILE A 495 -29.14 -6.78 -7.04
CA ILE A 495 -29.61 -6.16 -8.28
C ILE A 495 -31.04 -5.62 -8.10
N GLY A 496 -31.92 -6.40 -7.46
CA GLY A 496 -33.28 -6.01 -7.13
C GLY A 496 -33.36 -4.75 -6.28
N ARG A 497 -32.51 -4.63 -5.24
CA ARG A 497 -32.42 -3.43 -4.39
C ARG A 497 -32.02 -2.18 -5.18
N VAL A 498 -31.04 -2.28 -6.07
CA VAL A 498 -30.60 -1.12 -6.86
C VAL A 498 -31.62 -0.75 -7.94
N ILE A 499 -32.22 -1.72 -8.63
CA ILE A 499 -33.23 -1.49 -9.67
C ILE A 499 -34.55 -0.94 -9.11
N ALA A 500 -34.97 -1.41 -7.92
CA ALA A 500 -36.20 -0.97 -7.29
C ALA A 500 -36.22 0.54 -6.97
N THR A 501 -35.08 1.22 -7.01
CA THR A 501 -35.00 2.65 -6.68
C THR A 501 -35.35 3.58 -7.85
N SER A 502 -35.16 3.23 -9.13
CA SER A 502 -35.23 4.23 -10.22
C SER A 502 -36.45 4.16 -11.15
N SER A 503 -37.07 3.01 -11.45
CA SER A 503 -38.29 2.95 -12.31
C SER A 503 -38.88 1.55 -12.53
N SER A 504 -38.58 0.56 -11.68
CA SER A 504 -38.89 -0.83 -11.99
C SER A 504 -40.40 -1.15 -12.05
N TYR A 505 -40.77 -2.08 -12.94
CA TYR A 505 -42.11 -2.66 -13.04
C TYR A 505 -42.59 -3.28 -11.71
N LEU A 506 -41.65 -3.66 -10.84
CA LEU A 506 -41.88 -4.13 -9.48
C LEU A 506 -42.37 -3.00 -8.57
N LYS A 507 -41.73 -1.82 -8.59
CA LYS A 507 -42.24 -0.62 -7.89
C LYS A 507 -43.58 -0.17 -8.46
N LYS A 508 -43.84 -0.34 -9.77
CA LYS A 508 -45.18 -0.11 -10.36
C LYS A 508 -46.28 -1.04 -9.84
N ARG A 509 -45.91 -2.17 -9.24
CA ARG A 509 -46.87 -3.14 -8.65
C ARG A 509 -46.94 -3.06 -7.13
N THR A 510 -45.93 -2.49 -6.47
CA THR A 510 -45.88 -2.37 -5.00
C THR A 510 -46.05 -0.94 -4.49
N ALA A 511 -45.88 0.09 -5.33
CA ALA A 511 -46.17 1.46 -4.97
C ALA A 511 -47.68 1.73 -4.99
N LEU A 512 -48.17 2.48 -4.00
CA LEU A 512 -49.57 2.89 -3.89
C LEU A 512 -50.06 3.69 -5.12
N ARG A 513 -49.14 4.34 -5.85
CA ARG A 513 -49.45 5.10 -7.06
C ARG A 513 -48.35 4.92 -8.11
N THR A 514 -48.74 4.55 -9.32
CA THR A 514 -47.86 4.61 -10.50
C THR A 514 -48.63 4.99 -11.75
N MET A 515 -48.03 5.87 -12.55
CA MET A 515 -48.61 6.38 -13.80
C MET A 515 -47.78 5.83 -14.97
N SER A 516 -48.44 5.22 -15.95
CA SER A 516 -47.81 4.77 -17.19
C SER A 516 -48.65 5.18 -18.37
N VAL A 517 -48.09 6.02 -19.25
CA VAL A 517 -48.71 6.37 -20.53
C VAL A 517 -48.23 5.34 -21.54
N THR A 518 -49.17 4.57 -22.08
CA THR A 518 -48.92 3.66 -23.21
C THR A 518 -49.82 4.12 -24.34
N CYS A 519 -49.25 4.34 -25.52
CA CYS A 519 -49.98 4.64 -26.74
C CYS A 519 -49.79 3.44 -27.67
N PRO A 520 -50.73 2.48 -27.71
CA PRO A 520 -50.66 1.39 -28.66
C PRO A 520 -51.33 1.82 -29.96
N CYS A 521 -50.58 1.80 -31.07
CA CYS A 521 -51.16 1.68 -32.40
C CYS A 521 -51.55 0.21 -32.59
N GLY A 522 -52.85 -0.10 -32.56
CA GLY A 522 -53.39 -1.43 -32.84
C GLY A 522 -54.27 -1.98 -31.71
N LEU A 523 -55.48 -2.39 -32.07
CA LEU A 523 -56.48 -3.02 -31.21
C LEU A 523 -55.96 -4.37 -30.71
N LEU A 524 -55.61 -4.45 -29.43
CA LEU A 524 -55.35 -5.69 -28.71
C LEU A 524 -56.21 -5.71 -27.45
N CYS A 525 -57.34 -6.42 -27.52
CA CYS A 525 -58.17 -6.69 -26.34
C CYS A 525 -57.53 -7.82 -25.54
N GLN A 526 -56.87 -7.49 -24.42
CA GLN A 526 -56.44 -8.48 -23.44
C GLN A 526 -57.31 -8.38 -22.17
N TRP A 527 -58.13 -9.40 -21.94
CA TRP A 527 -58.81 -9.62 -20.66
C TRP A 527 -57.87 -10.38 -19.71
N ARG A 528 -57.66 -9.88 -18.50
CA ARG A 528 -57.02 -10.66 -17.42
C ARG A 528 -57.77 -10.46 -16.11
N ILE A 529 -58.58 -11.46 -15.76
CA ILE A 529 -59.24 -11.57 -14.46
C ILE A 529 -58.21 -12.11 -13.47
N VAL A 530 -57.84 -11.31 -12.47
CA VAL A 530 -57.15 -11.81 -11.27
C VAL A 530 -58.21 -11.93 -10.18
N ARG A 531 -58.63 -13.15 -9.87
CA ARG A 531 -59.59 -13.43 -8.79
C ARG A 531 -58.89 -13.37 -7.44
N LYS A 532 -59.36 -12.49 -6.54
CA LYS A 532 -59.81 -12.91 -5.20
C LYS A 532 -60.80 -11.90 -4.59
N ASN A 533 -61.89 -12.47 -4.08
CA ASN A 533 -62.99 -11.96 -3.25
C ASN A 533 -63.95 -10.88 -3.82
N ARG A 534 -65.14 -11.38 -4.17
CA ARG A 534 -66.49 -10.78 -4.24
C ARG A 534 -66.53 -9.25 -4.40
N TYR A 535 -66.82 -8.76 -5.60
CA TYR A 535 -68.14 -8.33 -6.07
C TYR A 535 -68.05 -8.04 -7.58
N LEU A 536 -69.06 -8.44 -8.34
CA LEU A 536 -69.20 -8.15 -9.77
C LEU A 536 -69.83 -6.76 -9.92
N GLY A 537 -69.10 -5.83 -10.52
CA GLY A 537 -69.63 -4.53 -10.95
C GLY A 537 -69.51 -4.39 -12.46
N THR A 538 -70.64 -4.36 -13.16
CA THR A 538 -70.73 -4.00 -14.58
C THR A 538 -70.79 -2.49 -14.74
N GLN A 539 -69.96 -1.93 -15.63
CA GLN A 539 -70.13 -0.57 -16.14
C GLN A 539 -70.07 -0.56 -17.67
N TYR A 540 -71.09 0.02 -18.29
CA TYR A 540 -71.08 0.40 -19.71
C TYR A 540 -70.50 1.81 -19.86
N ARG A 541 -69.71 2.07 -20.91
CA ARG A 541 -69.44 3.43 -21.43
C ARG A 541 -68.80 3.42 -22.83
N ALA A 542 -69.26 4.36 -23.66
CA ALA A 542 -68.88 4.60 -25.06
C ALA A 542 -67.51 5.31 -25.23
N TYR A 543 -66.97 5.28 -26.46
CA TYR A 543 -65.58 5.57 -26.82
C TYR A 543 -65.33 6.98 -27.39
N HIS A 544 -64.21 7.62 -26.99
CA HIS A 544 -63.53 8.73 -27.67
C HIS A 544 -61.99 8.59 -27.52
N PRO A 545 -61.15 9.21 -28.39
CA PRO A 545 -59.86 8.62 -28.80
C PRO A 545 -58.62 9.10 -28.04
N ILE A 546 -58.75 9.90 -26.97
CA ILE A 546 -57.60 10.28 -26.13
C ILE A 546 -57.96 10.00 -24.68
N ARG A 547 -57.20 9.13 -24.02
CA ARG A 547 -57.45 8.73 -22.63
C ARG A 547 -56.20 8.91 -21.78
N VAL A 548 -56.22 9.90 -20.88
CA VAL A 548 -55.38 9.90 -19.67
C VAL A 548 -56.08 8.99 -18.66
N ARG A 549 -55.40 7.91 -18.23
CA ARG A 549 -55.97 6.95 -17.29
C ARG A 549 -55.41 7.23 -15.90
N VAL A 550 -56.24 7.80 -15.02
CA VAL A 550 -55.97 7.93 -13.58
C VAL A 550 -56.81 6.88 -12.87
N HIS A 551 -56.16 5.95 -12.18
CA HIS A 551 -56.86 4.99 -11.31
C HIS A 551 -56.85 5.53 -9.88
N HIS A 552 -58.02 5.84 -9.33
CA HIS A 552 -58.22 6.15 -7.92
C HIS A 552 -58.65 4.88 -7.19
N TRP A 553 -57.95 4.53 -6.12
CA TRP A 553 -58.35 3.49 -5.19
C TRP A 553 -58.39 4.11 -3.80
N VAL A 554 -59.54 4.04 -3.14
CA VAL A 554 -59.72 4.41 -1.74
C VAL A 554 -59.73 3.11 -0.94
N TYR A 555 -58.77 2.95 -0.03
CA TYR A 555 -58.80 1.87 0.96
C TYR A 555 -59.39 2.41 2.25
N LEU A 556 -60.49 1.83 2.71
CA LEU A 556 -60.88 1.86 4.12
C LEU A 556 -60.17 0.67 4.79
N LYS A 557 -59.35 0.98 5.80
CA LYS A 557 -58.71 -0.01 6.68
C LYS A 557 -59.77 -0.66 7.59
N PRO A 558 -59.65 -1.95 7.95
CA PRO A 558 -60.09 -2.40 9.26
C PRO A 558 -59.18 -1.85 10.36
#